data_AF-A0A3D0MAJ7-F1
#
_entry.id   AF-A0A3D0MAJ7-F1
#
_cell.length_a   1.000
_cell.length_b   1.000
_cell.length_c   1.000
_cell.angle_alpha   90.00
_cell.angle_beta   90.00
_cell.angle_gamma   90.00
#
_symmetry.space_group_name_H-M   'P 1'
#
loop_
_entity.id
_entity.type
_entity.pdbx_description
1 polymer ?
#
loop_
_entity_poly.entity_id
_entity_poly.type
_entity_poly.pdbx_seq_one_letter_code
_entity_poly.pdbx_strand_id
1 'polypeptide(L)'
;MIRPVKTGTGKTRLVKRASQIVLASSIALSALRLAVRPFSRNKPQPLPAEKRTKEPHFAVLIPARDESKVIEGLLKDLRRQTQKVPASDIFIIIEQPDDPTAAIAKKYGMNVRLRKDMGPGRKCKGCALEEVIEDIWQQHYDAYFIFDADNRV
;
A
#
# COMPACT_ATOMS: atom_id res chain seq x y z
N MET A 1 44.34 63.76 7.57
CA MET A 1 43.52 62.85 8.39
C MET A 1 42.06 62.96 7.94
N ILE A 2 41.61 62.08 7.03
CA ILE A 2 40.25 62.11 6.46
C ILE A 2 39.40 61.08 7.21
N ARG A 3 38.28 61.53 7.79
CA ARG A 3 37.34 60.67 8.54
C ARG A 3 36.53 59.78 7.59
N PRO A 4 36.20 58.54 7.97
CA PRO A 4 35.45 57.64 7.09
C PRO A 4 33.99 58.09 6.97
N VAL A 5 33.46 58.01 5.75
CA VAL A 5 32.04 58.22 5.44
C VAL A 5 31.24 57.02 5.96
N LYS A 6 30.32 57.26 6.89
CA LYS A 6 29.35 56.25 7.36
C LYS A 6 28.32 55.97 6.27
N THR A 7 28.54 54.95 5.45
CA THR A 7 27.52 54.43 4.53
C THR A 7 26.68 53.34 5.22
N GLY A 8 25.35 53.44 5.11
CA GLY A 8 24.52 52.23 4.96
C GLY A 8 23.60 51.75 6.10
N THR A 9 23.42 52.44 7.22
CA THR A 9 22.53 51.94 8.30
C THR A 9 21.02 52.03 7.98
N GLY A 10 20.61 52.98 7.14
CA GLY A 10 19.21 53.18 6.74
C GLY A 10 18.69 52.13 5.74
N LYS A 11 19.48 51.78 4.73
CA LYS A 11 19.11 50.78 3.71
C LYS A 11 18.91 49.40 4.34
N THR A 12 19.78 48.98 5.25
CA THR A 12 19.68 47.68 5.93
C THR A 12 18.44 47.56 6.82
N ARG A 13 18.00 48.66 7.47
CA ARG A 13 16.76 48.67 8.26
C ARG A 13 15.51 48.58 7.38
N LEU A 14 15.53 49.25 6.23
CA LEU A 14 14.42 49.22 5.27
C LEU A 14 14.27 47.82 4.65
N VAL A 15 15.38 47.18 4.26
CA VAL A 15 15.39 45.81 3.71
C VAL A 15 14.91 44.79 4.75
N LYS A 16 15.30 44.93 6.03
CA LYS A 16 14.80 44.05 7.11
C LYS A 16 13.29 44.21 7.34
N ARG A 17 12.76 45.43 7.32
CA ARG A 17 11.32 45.69 7.44
C ARG A 17 10.54 45.13 6.24
N ALA A 18 11.05 45.31 5.02
CA ALA A 18 10.45 44.74 3.82
C ALA A 18 10.42 43.20 3.87
N SER A 19 11.53 42.58 4.28
CA SER A 19 11.64 41.13 4.46
C SER A 19 10.65 40.58 5.51
N GLN A 20 10.49 41.27 6.65
CA GLN A 20 9.50 40.91 7.67
C GLN A 20 8.05 41.02 7.17
N ILE A 21 7.74 42.04 6.36
CA ILE A 21 6.40 42.20 5.77
C ILE A 21 6.10 41.07 4.78
N VAL A 22 7.06 40.71 3.91
CA VAL A 22 6.91 39.60 2.95
C VAL A 22 6.74 38.25 3.66
N LEU A 23 7.49 38.02 4.74
CA LEU A 23 7.37 36.80 5.53
C LEU A 23 6.01 36.73 6.23
N ALA A 24 5.57 37.84 6.85
CA ALA A 24 4.28 37.91 7.52
C ALA A 24 3.10 37.73 6.55
N SER A 25 3.16 38.32 5.35
CA SER A 25 2.12 38.15 4.33
C SER A 25 2.06 36.71 3.78
N SER A 26 3.22 36.05 3.63
CA SER A 26 3.29 34.64 3.19
C SER A 26 2.71 33.68 4.23
N ILE A 27 2.98 33.92 5.51
CA ILE A 27 2.39 33.15 6.62
C ILE A 27 0.87 33.39 6.67
N ALA A 28 0.42 34.64 6.59
CA ALA A 28 -1.00 34.98 6.60
C ALA A 28 -1.75 34.34 5.42
N LEU A 29 -1.17 34.35 4.22
CA LEU A 29 -1.76 33.72 3.03
C LEU A 29 -1.83 32.20 3.18
N SER A 30 -0.81 31.58 3.78
CA SER A 30 -0.79 30.13 4.03
C SER A 30 -1.82 29.72 5.08
N ALA A 31 -1.99 30.50 6.14
CA ALA A 31 -3.03 30.30 7.15
C ALA A 31 -4.43 30.46 6.56
N LEU A 32 -4.65 31.49 5.72
CA LEU A 32 -5.93 31.69 5.03
C LEU A 32 -6.25 30.52 4.09
N ARG A 33 -5.26 30.00 3.35
CA ARG A 33 -5.42 28.81 2.51
C ARG A 33 -5.82 27.56 3.31
N LEU A 34 -5.29 27.39 4.51
CA LEU A 34 -5.67 26.28 5.40
C LEU A 34 -7.08 26.47 5.97
N ALA A 35 -7.48 27.71 6.29
CA ALA A 35 -8.80 28.03 6.82
C ALA A 35 -9.92 27.89 5.77
N VAL A 36 -9.63 28.18 4.49
CA VAL A 36 -10.60 28.11 3.38
C VAL A 36 -10.61 26.74 2.72
N ARG A 37 -9.67 25.83 3.04
CA ARG A 37 -9.79 24.42 2.60
C ARG A 37 -11.10 23.87 3.20
N PRO A 38 -12.10 23.53 2.38
CA PRO A 38 -13.26 22.82 2.88
C PRO A 38 -12.70 21.52 3.46
N PHE A 39 -12.72 21.41 4.79
CA PHE A 39 -12.52 20.15 5.47
C PHE A 39 -13.72 19.30 5.05
N SER A 40 -13.59 18.65 3.90
CA SER A 40 -14.65 17.93 3.23
C SER A 40 -15.05 16.77 4.12
N ARG A 41 -16.01 17.05 5.00
CA ARG A 41 -16.72 16.12 5.87
C ARG A 41 -17.86 15.45 5.13
N ASN A 42 -17.79 15.37 3.80
CA ASN A 42 -18.63 14.43 3.08
C ASN A 42 -18.09 13.04 3.40
N LYS A 43 -18.57 12.47 4.52
CA LYS A 43 -18.59 11.02 4.66
C LYS A 43 -19.25 10.51 3.38
N PRO A 44 -18.57 9.69 2.56
CA PRO A 44 -19.24 9.10 1.41
C PRO A 44 -20.53 8.48 1.94
N GLN A 45 -21.67 8.88 1.38
CA GLN A 45 -22.91 8.20 1.70
C GLN A 45 -22.68 6.73 1.35
N PRO A 46 -22.97 5.78 2.26
CA PRO A 46 -22.83 4.38 1.92
C PRO A 46 -23.66 4.15 0.66
N LEU A 47 -23.00 3.65 -0.39
CA LEU A 47 -23.71 3.24 -1.60
C LEU A 47 -24.85 2.31 -1.15
N PRO A 48 -26.07 2.45 -1.70
CA PRO A 48 -27.18 1.56 -1.37
C PRO A 48 -26.68 0.12 -1.47
N ALA A 49 -26.73 -0.61 -0.36
CA ALA A 49 -26.33 -2.02 -0.36
C ALA A 49 -27.37 -2.78 -1.19
N GLU A 50 -27.09 -2.99 -2.47
CA GLU A 50 -27.84 -3.95 -3.26
C GLU A 50 -27.73 -5.30 -2.56
N LYS A 51 -28.87 -5.92 -2.27
CA LYS A 51 -28.89 -7.28 -1.73
C LYS A 51 -28.29 -8.20 -2.78
N ARG A 52 -27.06 -8.65 -2.53
CA ARG A 52 -26.43 -9.71 -3.33
C ARG A 52 -27.27 -10.98 -3.22
N THR A 53 -27.54 -11.60 -4.36
CA THR A 53 -28.32 -12.84 -4.46
C THR A 53 -27.46 -14.09 -4.28
N LYS A 54 -26.13 -13.95 -4.33
CA LYS A 54 -25.15 -15.03 -4.18
C LYS A 54 -24.08 -14.64 -3.17
N GLU A 55 -23.53 -15.65 -2.50
CA GLU A 55 -22.33 -15.46 -1.71
C GLU A 55 -21.18 -15.04 -2.63
N PRO A 56 -20.40 -14.03 -2.23
CA PRO A 56 -19.31 -13.56 -3.06
C PRO A 56 -18.16 -14.57 -3.07
N HIS A 57 -17.58 -14.78 -4.25
CA HIS A 57 -16.47 -15.70 -4.47
C HIS A 57 -15.16 -14.93 -4.58
N PHE A 58 -14.19 -15.25 -3.72
CA PHE A 58 -12.96 -14.48 -3.60
C PHE A 58 -11.72 -15.37 -3.72
N ALA A 59 -10.65 -14.80 -4.27
CA ALA A 59 -9.32 -15.39 -4.23
C ALA A 59 -8.42 -14.65 -3.23
N VAL A 60 -7.50 -15.38 -2.61
CA VAL A 60 -6.46 -14.82 -1.74
C VAL A 60 -5.10 -15.05 -2.38
N LEU A 61 -4.32 -13.98 -2.55
CA LEU A 61 -3.01 -13.99 -3.16
C LEU A 61 -1.95 -13.58 -2.13
N ILE A 62 -0.94 -14.42 -1.93
CA ILE A 62 0.08 -14.20 -0.90
C ILE A 62 1.46 -14.33 -1.55
N PRO A 63 2.12 -13.20 -1.91
CA PRO A 63 3.52 -13.20 -2.28
C PRO A 63 4.38 -13.66 -1.09
N ALA A 64 5.17 -14.72 -1.28
CA ALA A 64 5.89 -15.37 -0.20
C ALA A 64 7.26 -15.89 -0.64
N ARG A 65 8.21 -14.96 -0.82
CA ARG A 65 9.61 -15.29 -1.12
C ARG A 65 10.40 -15.46 0.18
N ASP A 66 10.85 -16.67 0.47
CA ASP A 66 11.63 -17.02 1.66
C ASP A 66 10.90 -16.71 2.98
N GLU A 67 9.56 -16.75 2.98
CA GLU A 67 8.70 -16.35 4.10
C GLU A 67 8.35 -17.51 5.06
N SER A 68 9.08 -18.62 4.97
CA SER A 68 8.83 -19.84 5.74
C SER A 68 8.80 -19.65 7.26
N LYS A 69 9.47 -18.61 7.77
CA LYS A 69 9.54 -18.28 9.20
C LYS A 69 8.29 -17.59 9.73
N VAL A 70 7.48 -16.96 8.86
CA VAL A 70 6.37 -16.09 9.27
C VAL A 70 5.02 -16.55 8.71
N ILE A 71 4.99 -17.13 7.51
CA ILE A 71 3.76 -17.40 6.76
C ILE A 71 2.74 -18.28 7.52
N GLU A 72 3.22 -19.20 8.36
CA GLU A 72 2.33 -20.13 9.04
C GLU A 72 1.31 -19.43 9.95
N GLY A 73 1.66 -18.27 10.51
CA GLY A 73 0.75 -17.45 11.30
C GLY A 73 -0.48 -17.03 10.49
N LEU A 74 -0.24 -16.47 9.30
CA LEU A 74 -1.29 -16.06 8.37
C LEU A 74 -2.16 -17.25 7.92
N LEU A 75 -1.56 -18.38 7.57
CA LEU A 75 -2.33 -19.53 7.07
C LEU A 75 -3.25 -20.11 8.16
N LYS A 76 -2.78 -20.14 9.41
CA LYS A 76 -3.60 -20.53 10.57
C LYS A 76 -4.74 -19.56 10.80
N ASP A 77 -4.48 -18.26 10.67
CA ASP A 77 -5.46 -17.19 10.84
C ASP A 77 -6.56 -17.28 9.76
N LEU A 78 -6.20 -17.42 8.48
CA LEU A 78 -7.13 -17.62 7.37
C LEU A 78 -8.04 -18.84 7.56
N ARG A 79 -7.52 -19.95 8.10
CA ARG A 79 -8.33 -21.14 8.41
C ARG A 79 -9.37 -20.89 9.50
N ARG A 80 -9.09 -20.00 10.46
CA ARG A 80 -9.97 -19.70 11.60
C ARG A 80 -11.00 -18.61 11.31
N GLN A 81 -10.87 -17.87 10.22
CA GLN A 81 -11.82 -16.83 9.83
C GLN A 81 -13.27 -17.31 9.81
N THR A 82 -14.21 -16.42 10.15
CA THR A 82 -15.65 -16.68 10.08
C THR A 82 -16.10 -16.81 8.62
N GLN A 83 -15.60 -15.95 7.74
CA GLN A 83 -15.73 -16.10 6.30
C GLN A 83 -14.73 -17.15 5.81
N LYS A 84 -15.24 -18.28 5.29
CA LYS A 84 -14.37 -19.34 4.76
C LYS A 84 -14.01 -19.03 3.31
N VAL A 85 -12.72 -19.20 3.02
CA VAL A 85 -12.19 -19.24 1.65
C VAL A 85 -11.72 -20.67 1.40
N PRO A 86 -12.14 -21.33 0.30
CA PRO A 86 -11.63 -22.64 -0.06
C PRO A 86 -10.10 -22.60 -0.18
N ALA A 87 -9.42 -23.64 0.28
CA ALA A 87 -7.95 -23.68 0.16
C ALA A 87 -7.48 -23.66 -1.31
N SER A 88 -8.33 -24.16 -2.23
CA SER A 88 -8.15 -24.06 -3.68
C SER A 88 -8.20 -22.64 -4.23
N ASP A 89 -8.72 -21.67 -3.49
CA ASP A 89 -8.79 -20.26 -3.87
C ASP A 89 -7.73 -19.41 -3.15
N ILE A 90 -6.81 -20.05 -2.44
CA ILE A 90 -5.68 -19.40 -1.76
C ILE A 90 -4.39 -19.77 -2.49
N PHE A 91 -3.71 -18.77 -3.03
CA PHE A 91 -2.52 -18.90 -3.86
C PHE A 91 -1.29 -18.30 -3.15
N ILE A 92 -0.32 -19.16 -2.83
CA ILE A 92 0.97 -18.81 -2.25
C ILE A 92 1.99 -18.71 -3.38
N ILE A 93 2.59 -17.54 -3.57
CA ILE A 93 3.44 -17.24 -4.71
C ILE A 93 4.91 -17.27 -4.27
N ILE A 94 5.66 -18.26 -4.76
CA ILE A 94 7.07 -18.48 -4.43
C ILE A 94 7.97 -18.20 -5.64
N GLU A 95 9.24 -17.89 -5.39
CA GLU A 95 10.21 -17.63 -6.47
C GLU A 95 11.16 -18.81 -6.74
N GLN A 96 11.28 -19.76 -5.80
CA GLN A 96 12.19 -20.90 -5.90
C GLN A 96 11.50 -22.21 -5.53
N PRO A 97 11.74 -23.33 -6.25
CA PRO A 97 11.09 -24.61 -5.95
C PRO A 97 11.42 -25.20 -4.57
N ASP A 98 12.61 -24.90 -4.06
CA ASP A 98 13.16 -25.37 -2.78
C ASP A 98 12.83 -24.46 -1.59
N ASP A 99 12.07 -23.38 -1.82
CA ASP A 99 11.57 -22.52 -0.75
C ASP A 99 10.70 -23.33 0.25
N PRO A 100 11.10 -23.45 1.53
CA PRO A 100 10.34 -24.21 2.53
C PRO A 100 8.91 -23.70 2.74
N THR A 101 8.62 -22.46 2.35
CA THR A 101 7.27 -21.86 2.30
C THR A 101 6.30 -22.76 1.54
N ALA A 102 6.74 -23.38 0.44
CA ALA A 102 5.93 -24.28 -0.38
C ALA A 102 5.43 -25.49 0.42
N ALA A 103 6.31 -26.09 1.22
CA ALA A 103 5.97 -27.24 2.04
C ALA A 103 4.99 -26.86 3.16
N ILE A 104 5.15 -25.68 3.76
CA ILE A 104 4.22 -25.17 4.78
C ILE A 104 2.84 -24.96 4.16
N ALA A 105 2.74 -24.24 3.04
CA ALA A 105 1.49 -23.96 2.34
C ALA A 105 0.71 -25.25 1.95
N LYS A 106 1.42 -26.25 1.42
CA LYS A 106 0.85 -27.54 1.04
C LYS A 106 0.21 -28.29 2.22
N LYS A 107 0.74 -28.16 3.45
CA LYS A 107 0.12 -28.75 4.65
C LYS A 107 -1.29 -28.22 4.92
N TYR A 108 -1.58 -27.00 4.47
CA TYR A 108 -2.90 -26.37 4.60
C TYR A 108 -3.80 -26.61 3.37
N GLY A 109 -3.35 -27.40 2.39
CA GLY A 109 -4.08 -27.70 1.15
C GLY A 109 -4.18 -26.51 0.19
N MET A 110 -3.34 -25.49 0.35
CA MET A 110 -3.36 -24.27 -0.44
C MET A 110 -2.53 -24.40 -1.72
N ASN A 111 -2.89 -23.64 -2.75
CA ASN A 111 -2.19 -23.68 -4.03
C ASN A 111 -0.86 -22.96 -3.96
N VAL A 112 0.23 -23.64 -4.33
CA VAL A 112 1.55 -23.03 -4.45
C VAL A 112 1.84 -22.72 -5.91
N ARG A 113 2.15 -21.46 -6.22
CA ARG A 113 2.48 -20.97 -7.55
C ARG A 113 3.95 -20.57 -7.57
N LEU A 114 4.74 -21.30 -8.34
CA LEU A 114 6.12 -20.92 -8.64
C LEU A 114 6.12 -19.89 -9.76
N ARG A 115 6.83 -18.78 -9.55
CA ARG A 115 7.02 -17.76 -10.57
C ARG A 115 7.74 -18.29 -11.80
N LYS A 116 7.30 -17.82 -12.96
CA LYS A 116 7.82 -18.27 -14.27
C LYS A 116 8.93 -17.34 -14.77
N ASP A 117 8.79 -16.03 -14.59
CA ASP A 117 9.75 -15.03 -15.07
C ASP A 117 10.38 -14.23 -13.92
N MET A 118 11.69 -14.42 -13.75
CA MET A 118 12.52 -13.78 -12.72
C MET A 118 13.63 -12.90 -13.32
N GLY A 119 13.44 -12.45 -14.57
CA GLY A 119 14.40 -11.61 -15.29
C GLY A 119 14.65 -10.22 -14.66
N PRO A 120 15.61 -9.45 -15.21
CA PRO A 120 15.88 -8.09 -14.76
C PRO A 120 14.62 -7.22 -14.79
N GLY A 121 14.33 -6.51 -13.70
CA GLY A 121 13.13 -5.67 -13.58
C GLY A 121 11.83 -6.41 -13.24
N ARG A 122 11.82 -7.75 -13.25
CA ARG A 122 10.63 -8.59 -12.92
C ARG A 122 10.61 -9.06 -11.47
N LYS A 123 11.62 -8.72 -10.67
CA LYS A 123 11.72 -9.08 -9.24
C LYS A 123 10.91 -8.13 -8.36
N CYS A 124 9.60 -8.14 -8.54
CA CYS A 124 8.67 -7.24 -7.86
C CYS A 124 7.39 -7.97 -7.40
N LYS A 125 6.78 -7.54 -6.29
CA LYS A 125 5.51 -8.13 -5.81
C LYS A 125 4.40 -8.00 -6.87
N GLY A 126 4.33 -6.87 -7.57
CA GLY A 126 3.37 -6.65 -8.66
C GLY A 126 3.51 -7.69 -9.78
N CYS A 127 4.74 -8.03 -10.14
CA CYS A 127 5.08 -9.00 -11.17
C CYS A 127 4.65 -10.42 -10.74
N ALA A 128 4.80 -10.74 -9.44
CA ALA A 128 4.33 -12.00 -8.87
C ALA A 128 2.81 -12.11 -8.90
N LEU A 129 2.11 -11.02 -8.57
CA LEU A 129 0.65 -10.96 -8.58
C LEU A 129 0.09 -11.04 -10.00
N GLU A 130 0.69 -10.32 -10.95
CA GLU A 130 0.32 -10.34 -12.38
C GLU A 130 0.31 -11.76 -12.93
N GLU A 131 1.40 -12.52 -12.76
CA GLU A 131 1.50 -13.90 -13.27
C GLU A 131 0.40 -14.83 -12.71
N VAL A 132 0.08 -14.71 -11.42
CA VAL A 132 -0.94 -15.56 -10.80
C VAL A 132 -2.35 -15.13 -11.20
N ILE A 133 -2.61 -13.83 -11.33
CA ILE A 133 -3.91 -13.32 -11.79
C ILE A 133 -4.17 -13.78 -13.23
N GLU A 134 -3.17 -13.69 -14.11
CA GLU A 134 -3.26 -14.21 -15.48
C GLU A 134 -3.56 -15.71 -15.51
N ASP A 135 -2.89 -16.50 -14.65
CA ASP A 135 -3.08 -17.95 -14.54
C ASP A 135 -4.50 -18.34 -14.07
N ILE A 136 -5.16 -17.51 -13.27
CA ILE A 136 -6.47 -17.81 -12.66
C ILE A 136 -7.62 -16.98 -13.24
N TRP A 137 -7.35 -16.18 -14.28
CA TRP A 137 -8.31 -15.22 -14.84
C TRP A 137 -9.64 -15.86 -15.24
N GLN A 138 -9.60 -17.09 -15.77
CA GLN A 138 -10.78 -17.84 -16.22
C GLN A 138 -11.65 -18.39 -15.08
N GLN A 139 -11.19 -18.34 -13.83
CA GLN A 139 -11.92 -18.89 -12.67
C GLN A 139 -12.99 -17.92 -12.13
N HIS A 140 -13.02 -16.67 -12.61
CA HIS A 140 -14.03 -15.65 -12.28
C HIS A 140 -14.23 -15.41 -10.77
N TYR A 141 -13.39 -14.57 -10.17
CA TYR A 141 -13.54 -14.10 -8.79
C TYR A 141 -14.20 -12.71 -8.72
N ASP A 142 -15.04 -12.48 -7.71
CA ASP A 142 -15.67 -11.18 -7.44
C ASP A 142 -14.66 -10.17 -6.85
N ALA A 143 -13.65 -10.66 -6.12
CA ALA A 143 -12.56 -9.85 -5.61
C ALA A 143 -11.29 -10.69 -5.33
N TYR A 144 -10.16 -9.99 -5.33
CA TYR A 144 -8.87 -10.52 -4.90
C TYR A 144 -8.46 -9.85 -3.59
N PHE A 145 -8.10 -10.65 -2.59
CA PHE A 145 -7.46 -10.19 -1.37
C PHE A 145 -5.97 -10.47 -1.45
N ILE A 146 -5.15 -9.45 -1.21
CA ILE A 146 -3.70 -9.59 -1.22
C ILE A 146 -3.22 -9.38 0.21
N PHE A 147 -2.48 -10.35 0.74
CA PHE A 147 -1.85 -10.26 2.05
C PHE A 147 -0.34 -10.45 1.92
N ASP A 148 0.41 -9.70 2.72
CA ASP A 148 1.81 -10.05 2.97
C ASP A 148 1.87 -11.28 3.89
N ALA A 149 2.90 -12.12 3.71
CA ALA A 149 3.02 -13.38 4.41
C ALA A 149 3.16 -13.24 5.94
N ASP A 150 3.54 -12.07 6.44
CA ASP A 150 3.69 -11.76 7.87
C ASP A 150 2.44 -11.10 8.49
N ASN A 151 1.36 -10.93 7.72
CA ASN A 151 0.11 -10.40 8.24
C ASN A 151 -0.56 -11.34 9.26
N ARG A 152 -1.34 -10.74 10.16
CA ARG A 152 -2.22 -11.43 11.12
C ARG A 152 -3.66 -10.94 10.90
N VAL A 153 -4.61 -11.87 10.72
CA VAL A 153 -5.99 -11.56 10.30
C VAL A 153 -7.05 -12.33 11.08
#